data_AF-A0A6G6GJ01-F1
#
_entry.id   AF-A0A6G6GJ01-F1
#
_cell.length_a   1.000
_cell.length_b   1.000
_cell.length_c   1.000
_cell.angle_alpha   90.00
_cell.angle_beta   90.00
_cell.angle_gamma   90.00
#
_symmetry.space_group_name_H-M   'P 1'
#
loop_
_entity.id
_entity.type
_entity.pdbx_description
1 polymer ?
#
loop_
_entity_poly.entity_id
_entity_poly.type
_entity_poly.pdbx_seq_one_letter_code
_entity_poly.pdbx_strand_id
1 'polypeptide(L)'
;MTRRKKIWLGILTFLPLLFVIIYIICFAVYMFSFVNVLEAQAGDPEVADPTIFFGMFGIMFIMIFLSIISTIALLIYYIIHANGNPKFDSNQKLIWILILVLASGIGNIIYYFVEILPKDKTSTNISTT
;
A
#
# COMPACT_ATOMS: atom_id res chain seq x y z
N MET A 1 14.34 12.25 -12.40
CA MET A 1 14.12 10.79 -12.26
C MET A 1 13.84 10.17 -13.63
N THR A 2 14.44 9.03 -13.99
CA THR A 2 14.20 8.39 -15.30
C THR A 2 12.79 7.80 -15.39
N ARG A 3 12.21 7.72 -16.60
CA ARG A 3 10.85 7.20 -16.82
C ARG A 3 10.62 5.80 -16.22
N ARG A 4 11.63 4.92 -16.30
CA ARG A 4 11.61 3.59 -15.68
C ARG A 4 11.45 3.65 -14.16
N LYS A 5 12.22 4.51 -13.49
CA LYS A 5 12.16 4.66 -12.02
C LYS A 5 10.78 5.16 -11.57
N LYS A 6 10.15 6.07 -12.32
CA LYS A 6 8.78 6.55 -12.03
C LYS A 6 7.77 5.40 -12.09
N ILE A 7 7.82 4.57 -13.14
CA ILE A 7 6.89 3.43 -13.30
C ILE A 7 7.03 2.41 -12.16
N TRP A 8 8.27 2.05 -11.81
CA TRP A 8 8.54 1.13 -10.70
C TRP A 8 8.04 1.67 -9.37
N LEU A 9 8.23 2.96 -9.12
CA LEU A 9 7.75 3.63 -7.92
C LEU A 9 6.21 3.67 -7.87
N GLY A 10 5.55 3.86 -9.02
CA GLY A 10 4.10 3.76 -9.13
C GLY A 10 3.60 2.38 -8.69
N ILE A 11 4.17 1.31 -9.24
CA ILE A 11 3.84 -0.07 -8.86
C ILE A 11 4.06 -0.28 -7.35
N LEU A 12 5.19 0.21 -6.83
CA LEU A 12 5.53 0.08 -5.41
C LEU A 12 4.51 0.81 -4.51
N THR A 13 3.96 1.93 -4.95
CA THR A 13 2.97 2.71 -4.20
C THR A 13 1.68 1.94 -3.93
N PHE A 14 1.30 1.06 -4.86
CA PHE A 14 0.13 0.20 -4.71
C PHE A 14 0.44 -1.12 -4.01
N LEU A 15 1.71 -1.44 -3.78
CA LEU A 15 2.12 -2.70 -3.16
C LEU A 15 1.53 -2.93 -1.76
N PRO A 16 1.51 -1.93 -0.84
CA PRO A 16 0.87 -2.12 0.46
C PRO A 16 -0.63 -2.46 0.34
N LEU A 17 -1.32 -1.80 -0.60
CA LEU A 17 -2.74 -2.04 -0.87
C LEU A 17 -2.98 -3.44 -1.43
N LEU A 18 -2.10 -3.91 -2.31
CA LEU A 18 -2.15 -5.28 -2.82
C LEU A 18 -2.02 -6.30 -1.68
N PHE A 19 -1.09 -6.09 -0.74
CA PHE A 19 -0.98 -6.97 0.44
C PHE A 19 -2.23 -6.94 1.32
N VAL A 20 -2.87 -5.77 1.50
CA VAL A 20 -4.15 -5.69 2.23
C VAL A 20 -5.26 -6.44 1.50
N ILE A 21 -5.36 -6.33 0.16
CA ILE A 21 -6.35 -7.07 -0.62
C ILE A 21 -6.14 -8.58 -0.47
N ILE A 22 -4.90 -9.05 -0.61
CA ILE A 22 -4.56 -10.46 -0.41
C ILE A 22 -4.90 -10.92 1.00
N TYR A 23 -4.58 -10.11 2.02
CA TYR A 23 -4.96 -10.37 3.41
C TYR A 23 -6.48 -10.54 3.56
N ILE A 24 -7.30 -9.65 2.98
CA ILE A 24 -8.76 -9.74 3.05
C ILE A 24 -9.27 -11.03 2.41
N ILE A 25 -8.70 -11.41 1.26
CA ILE A 25 -9.07 -12.67 0.57
C ILE A 25 -8.69 -13.88 1.44
N CYS A 26 -7.47 -13.93 1.97
CA CYS A 26 -7.03 -15.00 2.87
C CYS A 26 -7.91 -15.08 4.12
N PHE A 27 -8.28 -13.94 4.69
CA PHE A 27 -9.16 -13.86 5.85
C PHE A 27 -10.56 -14.42 5.53
N ALA A 28 -11.14 -14.06 4.38
CA ALA A 28 -12.44 -14.59 3.96
C ALA A 28 -12.42 -16.12 3.78
N VAL A 29 -11.39 -16.65 3.14
CA VAL A 29 -11.19 -18.10 2.98
C VAL A 29 -11.00 -18.79 4.33
N TYR A 30 -10.22 -18.17 5.23
CA TYR A 30 -10.02 -18.67 6.59
C TYR A 30 -11.34 -18.72 7.36
N MET A 31 -12.14 -17.64 7.32
CA MET A 31 -13.43 -17.58 8.01
C MET A 31 -14.40 -18.64 7.51
N PHE A 32 -14.49 -18.84 6.19
CA PHE A 32 -15.31 -19.91 5.61
C PHE A 32 -14.86 -21.29 6.08
N SER A 33 -13.54 -21.54 6.05
CA SER A 33 -12.97 -22.82 6.50
C SER A 33 -13.22 -23.05 8.00
N PHE A 34 -13.11 -22.00 8.80
CA PHE A 34 -13.34 -22.05 10.24
C PHE A 34 -14.79 -22.40 10.59
N VAL A 35 -15.77 -21.82 9.89
CA VAL A 35 -17.20 -22.16 10.09
C VAL A 35 -17.45 -23.65 9.80
N ASN A 36 -16.93 -24.17 8.69
CA ASN A 36 -17.09 -25.59 8.35
C ASN A 36 -16.52 -26.53 9.44
N VAL A 37 -15.40 -26.13 10.07
CA VAL A 37 -14.78 -26.91 11.16
C VAL A 37 -15.63 -26.86 12.42
N LEU A 38 -16.19 -25.71 12.77
CA LEU A 38 -17.09 -25.59 13.92
C LEU A 38 -18.36 -26.43 13.74
N GLU A 39 -18.92 -26.46 12.53
CA GLU A 39 -20.07 -27.32 12.21
C GLU A 39 -19.73 -28.81 12.34
N ALA A 40 -18.54 -29.22 11.89
CA ALA A 40 -18.08 -30.60 12.05
C ALA A 40 -17.89 -30.99 13.53
N GLN A 41 -17.29 -30.10 14.34
CA GLN A 41 -17.09 -30.33 15.79
C GLN A 41 -18.39 -30.35 16.59
N ALA A 42 -19.43 -29.64 16.13
CA ALA A 42 -20.76 -29.71 16.74
C ALA A 42 -21.44 -31.08 16.53
N GLY A 43 -21.09 -31.80 15.46
CA GLY A 43 -21.58 -33.15 15.16
C GLY A 43 -20.75 -34.26 15.83
N ASP A 44 -19.45 -34.05 16.01
CA ASP A 44 -18.54 -35.00 16.65
C ASP A 44 -17.40 -34.27 17.42
N PRO A 45 -17.38 -34.31 18.77
CA PRO A 45 -16.42 -33.58 19.58
C PRO A 45 -14.98 -34.13 19.52
N GLU A 46 -14.73 -35.31 18.93
CA GLU A 46 -13.37 -35.84 18.76
C GLU A 46 -12.60 -35.13 17.61
N VAL A 47 -13.27 -34.32 16.77
CA VAL A 47 -12.69 -33.63 15.60
C VAL A 47 -12.03 -32.28 15.98
N ALA A 48 -11.82 -32.02 17.26
CA ALA A 48 -11.19 -30.80 17.74
C ALA A 48 -9.67 -30.79 17.46
N ASP A 49 -9.27 -30.41 16.25
CA ASP A 49 -7.87 -30.15 15.88
C ASP A 49 -7.54 -28.64 15.99
N PRO A 50 -6.77 -28.20 17.01
CA PRO A 50 -6.38 -26.81 17.17
C PRO A 50 -5.50 -26.27 16.05
N THR A 51 -4.86 -27.14 15.26
CA THR A 51 -3.94 -26.71 14.19
C THR A 51 -4.66 -25.98 13.05
N ILE A 52 -5.95 -26.28 12.83
CA ILE A 52 -6.76 -25.62 11.79
C ILE A 52 -6.96 -24.13 12.10
N PHE A 53 -7.08 -23.76 13.37
CA PHE A 53 -7.19 -22.37 13.81
C PHE A 53 -5.91 -21.58 13.49
N PHE A 54 -4.73 -22.20 13.62
CA PHE A 54 -3.45 -21.51 13.42
C PHE A 54 -2.90 -21.60 11.99
N GLY A 55 -3.38 -22.54 11.16
CA GLY A 55 -2.78 -22.87 9.87
C GLY A 55 -2.69 -21.70 8.87
N MET A 56 -3.73 -20.86 8.79
CA MET A 56 -3.75 -19.67 7.92
C MET A 56 -3.33 -18.38 8.66
N PHE A 57 -3.12 -18.44 9.97
CA PHE A 57 -2.79 -17.27 10.77
C PHE A 57 -1.39 -16.73 10.43
N GLY A 58 -0.43 -17.63 10.18
CA GLY A 58 0.94 -17.26 9.82
C GLY A 58 1.04 -16.46 8.51
N ILE A 59 0.35 -16.90 7.44
CA ILE A 59 0.37 -16.21 6.15
C ILE A 59 -0.28 -14.82 6.27
N MET A 60 -1.40 -14.70 7.00
CA MET A 60 -2.07 -13.42 7.25
C MET A 60 -1.15 -12.44 8.00
N PHE A 61 -0.42 -12.93 9.01
CA PHE A 61 0.54 -12.13 9.77
C PHE A 61 1.69 -11.63 8.89
N ILE A 62 2.21 -12.48 8.00
CA ILE A 62 3.25 -12.08 7.04
C ILE A 62 2.72 -11.00 6.09
N MET A 63 1.50 -11.14 5.57
CA MET A 63 0.92 -10.16 4.63
C MET A 63 0.74 -8.79 5.27
N ILE A 64 0.21 -8.72 6.50
CA ILE A 64 0.07 -7.43 7.19
C ILE A 64 1.44 -6.83 7.54
N PHE A 65 2.41 -7.65 7.93
CA PHE A 65 3.77 -7.21 8.21
C PHE A 65 4.45 -6.60 6.97
N LEU A 66 4.34 -7.26 5.82
CA LEU A 66 4.83 -6.75 4.55
C LEU A 66 4.12 -5.46 4.13
N SER A 67 2.81 -5.35 4.37
CA SER A 67 2.05 -4.12 4.12
C SER A 67 2.54 -2.95 4.97
N ILE A 68 2.80 -3.18 6.26
CA ILE A 68 3.32 -2.15 7.17
C ILE A 68 4.72 -1.71 6.75
N ILE A 69 5.64 -2.64 6.50
CA ILE A 69 7.02 -2.32 6.10
C ILE A 69 7.03 -1.53 4.78
N SER A 70 6.26 -1.99 3.79
CA SER A 70 6.19 -1.30 2.49
C SER A 70 5.59 0.11 2.63
N THR A 71 4.58 0.29 3.49
CA THR A 71 3.99 1.61 3.78
C THR A 71 5.01 2.55 4.41
N ILE A 72 5.77 2.09 5.41
CA ILE A 72 6.79 2.89 6.09
C ILE A 72 7.92 3.25 5.10
N ALA A 73 8.38 2.29 4.30
CA ALA A 73 9.42 2.53 3.31
C ALA A 73 9.00 3.59 2.27
N LEU A 74 7.76 3.52 1.78
CA LEU A 74 7.19 4.52 0.88
C LEU A 74 7.04 5.89 1.53
N LEU A 75 6.56 5.94 2.77
CA LEU A 75 6.39 7.18 3.52
C LEU A 75 7.73 7.92 3.67
N ILE A 76 8.77 7.21 4.12
CA ILE A 76 10.11 7.79 4.26
C ILE A 76 10.61 8.29 2.90
N TYR A 77 10.45 7.49 1.84
CA TYR A 77 10.86 7.88 0.50
C TYR A 77 10.17 9.16 0.02
N TYR A 78 8.84 9.28 0.20
CA TYR A 78 8.08 10.45 -0.22
C TYR A 78 8.34 11.69 0.62
N ILE A 79 8.60 11.55 1.92
CA ILE A 79 9.04 12.68 2.74
C ILE A 79 10.38 13.23 2.25
N ILE A 80 11.36 12.35 1.98
CA ILE A 80 12.67 12.77 1.44
C ILE A 80 12.50 13.46 0.09
N HIS A 81 11.68 12.90 -0.80
CA HIS A 81 11.40 13.49 -2.10
C HIS A 81 10.72 14.86 -2.00
N ALA A 82 9.71 15.00 -1.13
CA ALA A 82 9.01 16.26 -0.90
C ALA A 82 9.93 17.34 -0.31
N ASN A 83 10.75 16.97 0.68
CA ASN A 83 11.66 17.91 1.32
C ASN A 83 12.80 18.36 0.38
N GLY A 84 13.28 17.46 -0.47
CA GLY A 84 14.32 17.73 -1.47
C GLY A 84 13.82 18.41 -2.74
N ASN A 85 12.52 18.65 -2.89
CA ASN A 85 11.96 19.25 -4.10
C ASN A 85 12.22 20.77 -4.11
N PRO A 86 13.00 21.31 -5.08
CA PRO A 86 13.26 22.74 -5.16
C PRO A 86 12.04 23.55 -5.62
N LYS A 87 11.01 22.90 -6.17
CA LYS A 87 9.76 23.57 -6.57
C LYS A 87 8.91 24.00 -5.38
N PHE A 88 9.13 23.41 -4.21
CA PHE A 88 8.32 23.66 -3.03
C PHE A 88 8.94 24.74 -2.15
N ASP A 89 8.13 25.74 -1.81
CA ASP A 89 8.46 26.64 -0.71
C ASP A 89 8.34 25.93 0.66
N SER A 90 8.75 26.60 1.73
CA SER A 90 8.73 26.03 3.10
C SER A 90 7.33 25.57 3.53
N ASN A 91 6.28 26.31 3.16
CA ASN A 91 4.90 25.99 3.52
C ASN A 91 4.37 24.79 2.72
N GLN A 92 4.67 24.74 1.43
CA GLN A 92 4.31 23.64 0.53
C GLN A 92 4.97 22.32 0.96
N LYS A 93 6.24 22.36 1.37
CA LYS A 93 6.92 21.17 1.95
C LYS A 93 6.18 20.67 3.18
N LEU A 94 5.83 21.57 4.09
CA LEU A 94 5.10 21.21 5.32
C LEU A 94 3.73 20.60 4.99
N ILE A 95 2.97 21.20 4.07
CA ILE A 95 1.66 20.70 3.66
C ILE A 95 1.77 19.29 3.07
N TRP A 96 2.74 19.06 2.19
CA TRP A 96 2.90 17.73 1.58
C TRP A 96 3.33 16.68 2.59
N ILE A 97 4.25 17.00 3.50
CA ILE A 97 4.66 16.09 4.57
C ILE A 97 3.45 15.76 5.46
N LEU A 98 2.62 16.76 5.78
CA LEU A 98 1.41 16.56 6.58
C LEU A 98 0.41 15.65 5.88
N ILE A 99 0.18 15.84 4.58
CA ILE A 99 -0.68 14.96 3.76
C ILE A 99 -0.13 13.54 3.75
N LEU A 100 1.17 13.37 3.53
CA LEU A 100 1.81 12.05 3.48
C LEU A 100 1.69 11.30 4.81
N VAL A 101 1.87 11.99 5.95
CA VAL A 101 1.80 11.37 7.28
C VAL A 101 0.36 11.11 7.70
N LEU A 102 -0.55 12.09 7.55
CA LEU A 102 -1.93 11.98 8.03
C LEU A 102 -2.82 11.13 7.11
N ALA A 103 -2.70 11.28 5.79
CA ALA A 103 -3.48 10.48 4.83
C ALA A 103 -2.81 9.16 4.45
N SER A 104 -1.53 8.98 4.82
CA SER A 104 -0.76 7.73 4.66
C SER A 104 -0.94 7.09 3.29
N GLY A 105 -1.45 5.86 3.20
CA GLY A 105 -1.64 5.11 1.96
C GLY A 105 -2.28 5.94 0.83
N ILE A 106 -3.32 6.73 1.12
CA ILE A 106 -3.98 7.58 0.12
C ILE A 106 -3.10 8.80 -0.22
N GLY A 107 -2.49 9.43 0.78
CA GLY A 107 -1.57 10.56 0.60
C GLY A 107 -0.39 10.20 -0.32
N ASN A 108 0.17 9.01 -0.14
CA ASN A 108 1.25 8.45 -0.96
C ASN A 108 0.83 8.29 -2.44
N ILE A 109 -0.39 7.80 -2.68
CA ILE A 109 -0.95 7.64 -4.04
C ILE A 109 -1.12 9.01 -4.70
N ILE A 110 -1.77 9.96 -4.00
CA ILE A 110 -2.01 11.31 -4.52
C ILE A 110 -0.69 12.00 -4.85
N TYR A 111 0.28 11.93 -3.94
CA TYR A 111 1.60 12.52 -4.14
C TYR A 111 2.31 11.99 -5.39
N TYR A 112 2.24 10.68 -5.63
CA TYR A 112 2.81 10.07 -6.82
C TYR A 112 2.20 10.64 -8.11
N PHE A 113 0.86 10.73 -8.19
CA PHE A 113 0.19 11.23 -9.40
C PHE A 113 0.36 12.72 -9.62
N VAL A 114 0.35 13.52 -8.54
CA VAL A 114 0.38 14.98 -8.63
C VAL A 114 1.81 15.50 -8.82
N GLU A 115 2.79 14.97 -8.09
CA GLU A 115 4.14 15.55 -8.08
C GLU A 115 5.14 14.73 -8.89
N ILE A 116 5.05 13.39 -8.87
CA ILE A 116 6.08 12.53 -9.45
C ILE A 116 5.79 12.21 -10.92
N LEU A 117 4.53 11.93 -11.26
CA LEU A 117 4.12 11.51 -12.60
C LEU A 117 4.23 12.58 -13.69
N PRO A 118 3.94 13.88 -13.46
CA PRO A 118 3.90 14.87 -14.53
C PRO A 118 5.20 14.89 -15.35
N LYS A 119 5.03 15.03 -16.66
CA LYS A 119 6.09 15.38 -17.61
C LYS A 119 6.00 16.89 -17.81
N ASP A 120 7.14 17.58 -17.82
CA ASP A 120 7.18 19.02 -18.04
C ASP A 120 6.34 19.41 -19.26
N LYS A 121 5.54 20.48 -19.12
CA LYS A 121 4.62 21.02 -20.12
C LYS A 121 5.36 21.75 -21.26
N THR A 122 6.44 21.16 -21.78
CA THR A 122 7.33 21.81 -22.76
C THR A 122 7.21 21.14 -24.11
N SER A 123 6.06 21.25 -24.78
CA SER A 123 5.90 21.03 -26.24
C SER A 123 4.51 21.44 -26.75
N THR A 124 4.01 22.62 -26.38
CA THR A 124 2.77 23.17 -26.99
C THR A 124 2.89 24.69 -27.17
N ASN A 125 4.03 25.16 -27.67
CA ASN A 125 4.24 26.55 -28.10
C ASN A 125 5.05 26.60 -29.40
N ILE A 126 4.68 25.76 -30.39
CA ILE A 126 5.22 25.89 -31.75
C ILE A 126 4.06 25.68 -32.73
N SER A 127 3.27 26.74 -32.98
CA SER A 127 2.57 27.00 -34.26
C SER A 127 1.37 27.94 -34.09
N THR A 128 1.59 29.20 -33.70
CA THR A 128 0.70 30.31 -34.07
C THR A 128 1.53 31.59 -34.06
N THR A 129 2.36 31.71 -35.08
CA THR A 129 2.83 32.98 -35.66
C THR A 129 2.22 33.09 -37.04
#